data_AF-A0A8S0YZV4-F1
#
_entry.id   AF-A0A8S0YZV4-F1
#
_cell.length_a   1.000
_cell.length_b   1.000
_cell.length_c   1.000
_cell.angle_alpha   90.00
_cell.angle_beta   90.00
_cell.angle_gamma   90.00
#
_symmetry.space_group_name_H-M   'P 1'
#
loop_
_entity.id
_entity.type
_entity.pdbx_description
1 polymer ?
#
loop_
_entity_poly.entity_id
_entity_poly.type
_entity_poly.pdbx_seq_one_letter_code
_entity_poly.pdbx_strand_id
1 'polypeptide(L)'
;MARAADKERVSKYDPNTEAFQMRAQWKKTDNCRKQWFERWSWLLDERKETLAESDAIRQEAADALHRVFVKDEIAKSLKPVPVTGNRVIGWLASRPDCQLEIYTSWLARPPQRLPDTWDYHDYTGKPEQT
;
A
#
# COMPACT_ATOMS: atom_id res chain seq x y z
N MET A 1 57.43 -20.47 -37.60
CA MET A 1 56.66 -21.39 -38.46
C MET A 1 55.22 -21.45 -37.95
N ALA A 2 54.28 -21.22 -38.88
CA ALA A 2 52.83 -21.50 -38.88
C ALA A 2 51.98 -21.21 -37.62
N ARG A 3 51.15 -20.15 -37.70
CA ARG A 3 49.93 -19.97 -36.91
C ARG A 3 48.90 -21.03 -37.33
N ALA A 4 48.38 -21.78 -36.37
CA ALA A 4 47.23 -22.66 -36.58
C ALA A 4 46.00 -21.80 -36.89
N ALA A 5 45.45 -22.00 -38.07
CA ALA A 5 44.24 -21.33 -38.52
C ALA A 5 43.06 -21.79 -37.66
N ASP A 6 42.50 -20.86 -36.87
CA ASP A 6 41.13 -20.95 -36.39
C ASP A 6 40.21 -20.98 -37.60
N LYS A 7 39.85 -22.20 -38.02
CA LYS A 7 38.76 -22.39 -38.97
C LYS A 7 37.47 -22.07 -38.23
N GLU A 8 37.01 -20.83 -38.37
CA GLU A 8 35.63 -20.45 -38.11
C GLU A 8 34.73 -21.50 -38.76
N ARG A 9 34.08 -22.32 -37.92
CA ARG A 9 32.97 -23.15 -38.37
C ARG A 9 31.84 -22.20 -38.71
N VAL A 10 31.79 -21.75 -39.96
CA VAL A 10 30.60 -21.10 -40.49
C VAL A 10 29.49 -22.14 -40.38
N SER A 11 28.66 -21.99 -39.36
CA SER A 11 27.44 -22.78 -39.17
C SER A 11 26.61 -22.61 -40.43
N LYS A 12 26.64 -23.62 -41.30
CA LYS A 12 25.84 -23.62 -42.51
C LYS A 12 24.38 -23.58 -42.09
N TYR A 13 23.70 -22.51 -42.49
CA TYR A 13 22.26 -22.37 -42.39
C TYR A 13 21.61 -23.53 -43.15
N ASP A 14 20.94 -24.42 -42.43
CA ASP A 14 20.10 -25.46 -43.01
C ASP A 14 18.63 -25.11 -42.73
N PRO A 15 17.88 -24.67 -43.76
CA PRO A 15 16.48 -24.28 -43.62
C PRO A 15 15.61 -25.37 -42.99
N ASN A 16 15.94 -26.64 -43.20
CA ASN A 16 15.20 -27.75 -42.60
C ASN A 16 15.46 -27.82 -41.10
N THR A 17 16.71 -27.67 -40.67
CA THR A 17 17.09 -27.70 -39.26
C THR A 17 16.40 -26.59 -38.46
N GLU A 18 16.28 -25.38 -39.01
CA GLU A 18 15.51 -24.29 -38.36
C GLU A 18 14.03 -24.61 -38.28
N ALA A 19 13.43 -25.13 -39.36
CA ALA A 19 12.02 -25.52 -39.35
C ALA A 19 11.73 -26.63 -38.32
N PHE A 20 12.68 -27.53 -38.05
CA PHE A 20 12.56 -28.52 -36.96
C PHE A 20 12.72 -27.89 -35.58
N GLN A 21 13.67 -26.97 -35.39
CA GLN A 21 13.85 -26.25 -34.13
C GLN A 21 12.62 -25.40 -33.80
N MET A 22 12.07 -24.68 -34.77
CA MET A 22 10.84 -23.92 -34.63
C MET A 22 9.67 -24.83 -34.24
N ARG A 23 9.46 -25.95 -34.94
CA ARG A 23 8.41 -26.92 -34.58
C ARG A 23 8.59 -27.51 -33.18
N ALA A 24 9.84 -27.78 -32.76
CA ALA A 24 10.13 -28.26 -31.42
C ALA A 24 9.83 -27.19 -30.35
N GLN A 25 10.16 -25.92 -30.61
CA GLN A 25 9.82 -24.81 -29.72
C GLN A 25 8.31 -24.62 -29.60
N TRP A 26 7.59 -24.65 -30.71
CA TRP A 26 6.12 -24.58 -30.72
C TRP A 26 5.48 -25.70 -29.87
N LYS A 27 5.96 -26.94 -30.02
CA LYS A 27 5.49 -28.06 -29.19
C LYS A 27 5.82 -27.87 -27.71
N LYS A 28 6.99 -27.32 -27.36
CA LYS A 28 7.33 -27.00 -25.97
C LYS A 28 6.38 -25.96 -25.40
N THR A 29 6.11 -24.87 -26.13
CA THR A 29 5.17 -23.83 -25.70
C THR A 29 3.77 -24.39 -25.47
N ASP A 30 3.29 -25.25 -26.38
CA ASP A 30 1.97 -25.85 -26.27
C ASP A 30 1.87 -26.81 -25.07
N ASN A 31 2.92 -27.59 -24.82
CA ASN A 31 3.00 -28.46 -23.64
C ASN A 31 3.09 -27.65 -22.34
N CYS A 32 3.88 -26.57 -22.29
CA CYS A 32 3.94 -25.68 -21.14
C CYS A 32 2.57 -25.04 -20.86
N ARG A 33 1.84 -24.65 -21.89
CA ARG A 33 0.48 -24.10 -21.75
C ARG A 33 -0.49 -25.13 -21.17
N LYS A 34 -0.45 -26.37 -21.65
CA LYS A 34 -1.28 -27.47 -21.12
C LYS A 34 -0.95 -27.77 -19.66
N GLN A 35 0.33 -27.94 -19.34
CA GLN A 35 0.78 -28.19 -17.98
C GLN A 35 0.42 -27.03 -17.04
N TRP A 36 0.54 -25.79 -17.51
CA TRP A 36 0.14 -24.64 -16.73
C TRP A 36 -1.36 -24.67 -16.44
N PHE A 37 -2.17 -24.94 -17.46
CA PHE A 37 -3.61 -25.02 -17.30
C PHE A 37 -4.00 -26.15 -16.34
N GLU A 38 -3.53 -27.38 -16.56
CA GLU A 38 -3.84 -28.53 -15.69
C GLU A 38 -3.44 -28.31 -14.22
N ARG A 39 -2.31 -27.66 -13.98
CA ARG A 39 -1.78 -27.50 -12.62
C ARG A 39 -2.26 -26.24 -11.90
N TRP A 40 -2.63 -25.19 -12.63
CA TRP A 40 -2.84 -23.86 -12.06
C TRP A 40 -4.12 -23.17 -12.52
N SER A 41 -4.92 -23.76 -13.42
CA SER A 41 -6.18 -23.13 -13.85
C SER A 41 -7.15 -22.93 -12.68
N TRP A 42 -7.18 -23.88 -11.74
CA TRP A 42 -8.04 -23.84 -10.56
C TRP A 42 -7.78 -22.63 -9.66
N LEU A 43 -6.55 -22.10 -9.64
CA LEU A 43 -6.19 -20.90 -8.87
C LEU A 43 -7.01 -19.68 -9.34
N LEU A 44 -7.36 -19.62 -10.63
CA LEU A 44 -8.20 -18.54 -11.15
C LEU A 44 -9.64 -18.64 -10.66
N ASP A 45 -10.13 -19.86 -10.46
CA ASP A 45 -11.48 -20.10 -9.98
C ASP A 45 -11.55 -19.86 -8.47
N GLU A 46 -10.56 -20.32 -7.71
CA GLU A 46 -10.42 -20.02 -6.27
C GLU A 46 -10.29 -18.51 -6.02
N ARG A 47 -9.55 -17.77 -6.85
CA ARG A 47 -9.49 -16.30 -6.77
C ARG A 47 -10.87 -15.66 -6.96
N LYS A 48 -11.70 -16.17 -7.88
CA LYS A 48 -13.04 -15.61 -8.10
C LYS A 48 -13.96 -15.92 -6.92
N GLU A 49 -13.88 -17.14 -6.40
CA GLU A 49 -14.66 -17.58 -5.24
C GLU A 49 -14.32 -16.75 -4.00
N THR A 50 -13.04 -16.65 -3.64
CA THR A 50 -12.57 -15.83 -2.52
C THR A 50 -12.93 -14.34 -2.66
N LEU A 51 -12.89 -13.80 -3.87
CA LEU A 51 -13.31 -12.42 -4.13
C LEU A 51 -14.82 -12.25 -3.92
N ALA A 52 -15.63 -13.19 -4.39
CA ALA A 52 -17.08 -13.17 -4.18
C ALA A 52 -17.44 -13.29 -2.70
N GLU A 53 -16.76 -14.16 -1.94
CA GLU A 53 -16.94 -14.29 -0.49
C GLU A 53 -16.56 -13.00 0.25
N SER A 54 -15.41 -12.41 -0.10
CA SER A 54 -14.98 -11.12 0.48
C SER A 54 -16.01 -10.03 0.22
N ASP A 55 -16.54 -9.94 -0.99
CA ASP A 55 -17.52 -8.90 -1.33
C ASP A 55 -18.87 -9.15 -0.66
N ALA A 56 -19.28 -10.41 -0.49
CA ALA A 56 -20.47 -10.76 0.30
C ALA A 56 -20.31 -10.33 1.76
N ILE A 57 -19.15 -10.59 2.40
CA ILE A 57 -18.87 -10.15 3.78
C ILE A 57 -18.90 -8.62 3.89
N ARG A 58 -18.34 -7.91 2.90
CA ARG A 58 -18.38 -6.44 2.88
C ARG A 58 -19.81 -5.90 2.77
N GLN A 59 -20.65 -6.54 1.96
CA GLN A 59 -22.06 -6.17 1.83
C GLN A 59 -22.82 -6.44 3.13
N GLU A 60 -22.66 -7.62 3.72
CA GLU A 60 -23.26 -7.95 5.02
C GLU A 60 -22.81 -6.98 6.11
N ALA A 61 -21.52 -6.66 6.18
CA ALA A 61 -21.00 -5.68 7.13
C ALA A 61 -21.57 -4.27 6.89
N ALA A 62 -21.75 -3.87 5.63
CA ALA A 62 -22.35 -2.59 5.27
C ALA A 62 -23.85 -2.53 5.62
N ASP A 63 -24.57 -3.64 5.47
CA ASP A 63 -25.99 -3.75 5.79
C ASP A 63 -26.23 -3.86 7.31
N ALA A 64 -25.34 -4.58 8.01
CA ALA A 64 -25.37 -4.74 9.46
C ALA A 64 -24.88 -3.49 10.21
N LEU A 65 -24.03 -2.67 9.58
CA LEU A 65 -23.76 -1.31 10.05
C LEU A 65 -25.06 -0.53 9.96
N HIS A 66 -25.78 -0.51 11.10
CA HIS A 66 -26.84 0.43 11.35
C HIS A 66 -26.22 1.78 11.02
N ARG A 67 -26.62 2.36 9.88
CA ARG A 67 -26.19 3.68 9.41
C ARG A 67 -26.05 4.48 10.67
N VAL A 68 -24.82 4.81 11.06
CA VAL A 68 -24.56 5.58 12.26
C VAL A 68 -25.39 6.81 12.00
N PHE A 69 -26.56 6.88 12.63
CA PHE A 69 -27.37 8.07 12.62
C PHE A 69 -26.40 9.04 13.23
N VAL A 70 -25.81 9.88 12.38
CA VAL A 70 -25.22 11.13 12.80
C VAL A 70 -26.41 11.77 13.49
N LYS A 71 -26.51 11.54 14.80
CA LYS A 71 -27.41 12.29 15.65
C LYS A 71 -27.03 13.70 15.26
N ASP A 72 -27.95 14.38 14.56
CA ASP A 72 -27.82 15.78 14.24
C ASP A 72 -27.15 16.41 15.44
N GLU A 73 -25.97 16.99 15.22
CA GLU A 73 -25.18 17.57 16.28
C GLU A 73 -26.06 18.61 16.94
N ILE A 74 -26.78 18.19 17.99
CA ILE A 74 -27.51 19.09 18.88
C ILE A 74 -26.38 19.93 19.40
N ALA A 75 -26.27 21.16 18.89
CA ALA A 75 -25.24 22.10 19.27
C ALA A 75 -25.29 22.21 20.80
N LYS A 76 -24.42 21.44 21.47
CA LYS A 76 -24.33 21.44 22.92
C LYS A 76 -23.67 22.76 23.26
N SER A 77 -24.50 23.79 23.43
CA SER A 77 -24.09 25.09 23.89
C SER A 77 -23.47 24.90 25.28
N LEU A 78 -22.15 25.10 25.37
CA LEU A 78 -21.44 25.15 26.64
C LEU A 78 -22.00 26.33 27.43
N LYS A 79 -22.59 26.06 28.60
CA LYS A 79 -23.00 27.13 29.51
C LYS A 79 -21.75 27.88 29.98
N PRO A 80 -21.82 29.20 30.20
CA PRO A 80 -20.68 29.97 30.68
C PRO A 80 -20.17 29.40 32.01
N VAL A 81 -18.86 29.45 32.20
CA VAL A 81 -18.20 28.93 33.41
C VAL A 81 -18.78 29.63 34.64
N PRO A 82 -19.29 28.88 35.64
CA PRO A 82 -19.89 29.49 36.81
C PRO A 82 -18.84 30.21 37.64
N VAL A 83 -19.15 31.45 38.03
CA VAL A 83 -18.31 32.24 38.95
C VAL A 83 -18.51 31.68 40.35
N THR A 84 -17.77 30.63 40.70
CA THR A 84 -17.78 30.10 42.06
C THR A 84 -16.93 30.99 42.97
N GLY A 85 -17.46 31.32 44.15
CA GLY A 85 -16.89 32.29 45.10
C GLY A 85 -15.46 32.01 45.55
N ASN A 86 -14.93 30.82 45.24
CA ASN A 86 -13.60 30.42 45.64
C ASN A 86 -12.56 30.60 44.54
N ARG A 87 -12.91 31.10 43.32
CA ARG A 87 -12.03 31.39 42.15
C ARG A 87 -11.07 30.28 41.67
N VAL A 88 -10.87 29.20 42.41
CA VAL A 88 -9.84 28.18 42.16
C VAL A 88 -10.23 27.28 40.98
N ILE A 89 -11.51 26.90 40.88
CA ILE A 89 -11.97 25.93 39.87
C ILE A 89 -12.11 26.58 38.48
N GLY A 90 -12.64 27.82 38.42
CA GLY A 90 -12.78 28.55 37.15
C GLY A 90 -11.45 29.09 36.60
N TRP A 91 -10.49 29.41 37.48
CA TRP A 91 -9.17 29.89 37.07
C TRP A 91 -8.27 28.78 36.54
N LEU A 92 -8.33 27.55 37.09
CA LEU A 92 -7.57 26.43 36.52
C LEU A 92 -8.06 26.08 35.11
N ALA A 93 -9.38 26.08 34.88
CA ALA A 93 -9.95 25.75 33.58
C ALA A 93 -9.71 26.81 32.48
N SER A 94 -9.34 28.04 32.86
CA SER A 94 -9.02 29.12 31.91
C SER A 94 -7.53 29.23 31.58
N ARG A 95 -6.66 28.45 32.24
CA ARG A 95 -5.23 28.40 31.89
C ARG A 95 -5.02 27.48 30.68
N PRO A 96 -4.28 27.93 29.66
CA PRO A 96 -4.02 27.12 28.45
C PRO A 96 -3.30 25.82 28.79
N ASP A 97 -2.41 25.84 29.79
CA ASP A 97 -1.64 24.66 30.25
C ASP A 97 -2.51 23.59 30.94
N CYS A 98 -3.71 23.95 31.36
CA CYS A 98 -4.67 23.08 32.06
C CYS A 98 -5.93 22.81 31.22
N GLN A 99 -5.99 23.31 29.98
CA GLN A 99 -6.98 22.85 29.01
C GLN A 99 -6.65 21.39 28.69
N LEU A 100 -7.46 20.47 29.21
CA LEU A 100 -7.42 19.09 28.78
C LEU A 100 -7.60 19.06 27.26
N GLU A 101 -6.60 18.61 26.50
CA GLU A 101 -6.62 18.42 25.04
C GLU A 101 -7.69 17.39 24.57
N ILE A 102 -8.58 16.97 25.47
CA ILE A 102 -9.39 15.75 25.33
C ILE A 102 -10.65 15.99 24.49
N TYR A 103 -10.98 17.23 24.12
CA TYR A 103 -12.15 17.49 23.27
C TYR A 103 -11.90 18.51 22.17
N THR A 104 -10.75 18.45 21.49
CA THR A 104 -10.76 18.91 20.10
C THR A 104 -11.52 17.85 19.29
N SER A 105 -12.53 18.28 18.55
CA SER A 105 -13.18 17.46 17.53
C SER A 105 -12.07 16.85 16.67
N TRP A 106 -12.03 15.51 16.61
CA TRP A 106 -11.20 14.68 15.71
C TRP A 106 -10.17 15.49 14.94
N LEU A 107 -8.90 15.40 15.34
CA LEU A 107 -7.76 15.93 14.59
C LEU A 107 -7.93 15.59 13.09
N ALA A 108 -8.51 16.52 12.32
CA ALA A 108 -8.76 16.34 10.89
C ALA A 108 -7.43 16.28 10.11
N ARG A 109 -6.35 16.68 10.79
CA ARG A 109 -4.99 16.52 10.34
C ARG A 109 -4.26 15.61 11.33
N PRO A 110 -3.75 14.45 10.91
CA PRO A 110 -2.88 13.66 11.77
C PRO A 110 -1.69 14.55 12.22
N PRO A 111 -1.20 14.38 13.46
CA PRO A 111 -0.07 15.17 13.93
C PRO A 111 1.08 14.99 12.95
N GLN A 112 1.49 16.09 12.34
CA GLN A 112 2.59 16.07 11.38
C GLN A 112 3.85 15.77 12.19
N ARG A 113 4.48 14.64 11.86
CA ARG A 113 5.73 14.25 12.49
C ARG A 113 6.73 15.40 12.37
N LEU A 114 7.38 15.76 13.48
CA LEU A 114 8.53 16.65 13.43
C LEU A 114 9.62 15.99 12.56
N PRO A 115 10.33 16.76 11.70
CA PRO A 115 11.40 16.21 10.88
C PRO A 115 12.46 15.59 11.78
N ASP A 116 12.86 14.35 11.48
CA ASP A 116 13.98 13.74 12.17
C ASP A 116 15.28 14.43 11.76
N THR A 117 16.33 14.28 12.57
CA THR A 117 17.64 14.86 12.29
C THR A 117 18.23 14.43 10.95
N TRP A 118 17.87 13.23 10.45
CA TRP A 118 18.29 12.71 9.14
C TRP A 118 17.45 13.20 7.95
N ASP A 119 16.34 13.90 8.19
CA ASP A 119 15.50 14.49 7.13
C ASP A 119 16.06 15.84 6.63
N TYR A 120 17.05 16.40 7.33
CA TYR A 120 17.74 17.61 6.90
C TYR A 120 18.75 17.26 5.80
N HIS A 121 18.70 17.99 4.67
CA HIS A 121 19.64 17.82 3.55
C HIS A 121 21.11 17.99 3.94
N ASP A 122 21.37 18.68 5.06
CA ASP A 122 22.70 18.92 5.60
C ASP A 122 23.18 17.80 6.55
N TYR A 123 22.37 16.77 6.81
CA TYR A 123 22.68 15.71 7.76
C TYR A 123 23.93 14.91 7.39
N THR A 124 24.19 14.70 6.09
CA THR A 124 25.35 13.95 5.61
C THR A 124 26.61 14.82 5.47
N GLY A 125 26.63 16.00 6.07
CA GLY A 125 27.74 16.95 5.97
C GLY A 125 27.78 17.62 4.59
N LYS A 126 28.14 18.91 4.57
CA LYS A 126 28.39 19.61 3.31
C LYS A 126 29.59 18.94 2.62
N PRO A 127 29.55 18.62 1.32
CA PRO A 127 30.76 18.30 0.61
C PRO A 127 31.66 19.53 0.68
N GLU A 128 32.81 19.38 1.32
CA GLU A 128 33.86 20.39 1.33
C GLU A 128 34.15 20.77 -0.12
N GLN A 129 33.81 22.00 -0.51
CA GLN A 129 34.21 22.56 -1.79
C GLN A 129 35.74 22.68 -1.76
N THR A 130 36.41 21.77 -2.45
CA THR A 130 37.83 21.86 -2.82
C THR A 130 37.95 22.11 -4.30
#